data_AF-A0AAU7CRE6-F1
#
_entry.id   AF-A0AAU7CRE6-F1
#
_cell.length_a   1.000
_cell.length_b   1.000
_cell.length_c   1.000
_cell.angle_alpha   90.00
_cell.angle_beta   90.00
_cell.angle_gamma   90.00
#
_symmetry.space_group_name_H-M   'P 1'
#
loop_
_entity.id
_entity.type
_entity.pdbx_description
1 polymer ?
#
loop_
_entity_poly.entity_id
_entity_poly.type
_entity_poly.pdbx_seq_one_letter_code
_entity_poly.pdbx_strand_id
1 'polypeptide(L)' 'MKLVRIQDTPRDNDKSSSVCPESPPRLESLQVTAGPMLCRLHIWSELEWETLADRDRPIEFVHVPGLGWVGALPIGCMN' A
#
# COMPACT_ATOMS: atom_id res chain seq x y z
N MET A 1 -16.75 -8.09 -29.23
CA MET A 1 -15.97 -8.49 -28.04
C MET A 1 -16.64 -9.74 -27.45
N LYS A 2 -15.87 -10.80 -27.22
CA LYS A 2 -16.37 -12.17 -27.02
C LYS A 2 -16.63 -12.42 -25.54
N LEU A 3 -17.90 -12.64 -25.19
CA LEU A 3 -18.37 -13.01 -23.84
C LEU A 3 -17.88 -14.43 -23.53
N VAL A 4 -17.09 -14.61 -22.46
CA VAL A 4 -16.70 -15.94 -21.97
C VAL A 4 -17.59 -16.29 -20.77
N ARG A 5 -18.35 -17.36 -20.95
CA ARG A 5 -19.32 -17.96 -20.02
C ARG A 5 -18.67 -18.33 -18.69
N ILE A 6 -19.24 -17.85 -17.59
CA ILE A 6 -19.03 -18.40 -16.25
C ILE A 6 -19.76 -19.76 -16.21
N GLN A 7 -19.03 -20.83 -15.92
CA GLN A 7 -19.61 -22.15 -15.69
C GLN A 7 -20.00 -22.26 -14.21
N ASP A 8 -21.30 -22.44 -14.02
CA ASP A 8 -21.99 -22.84 -12.80
C ASP A 8 -21.65 -24.29 -12.42
N THR A 9 -21.40 -24.59 -11.15
CA THR A 9 -21.80 -25.83 -10.43
C THR A 9 -21.37 -25.78 -8.94
N PRO A 10 -22.03 -26.52 -8.02
CA PRO A 10 -22.85 -25.89 -7.00
C PRO A 10 -22.64 -26.38 -5.55
N ARG A 11 -23.37 -25.72 -4.65
CA ARG A 11 -23.93 -26.18 -3.37
C ARG A 11 -23.07 -26.23 -2.11
N ASP A 12 -23.66 -25.58 -1.11
CA ASP A 12 -23.65 -25.90 0.31
C ASP A 12 -22.28 -25.88 1.01
N ASN A 13 -21.94 -24.72 1.58
CA ASN A 13 -21.92 -24.71 3.04
C ASN A 13 -22.09 -23.29 3.60
N ASP A 14 -23.13 -23.18 4.42
CA ASP A 14 -23.50 -22.06 5.26
C ASP A 14 -22.36 -21.75 6.24
N LYS A 15 -21.45 -20.85 5.85
CA LYS A 15 -20.63 -20.09 6.80
C LYS A 15 -20.11 -18.83 6.12
N SER A 16 -20.88 -17.77 6.20
CA SER A 16 -20.36 -16.39 6.08
C SER A 16 -19.36 -16.13 7.20
N SER A 17 -18.18 -16.73 7.13
CA SER A 17 -17.01 -16.16 7.76
C SER A 17 -16.59 -15.00 6.87
N SER A 18 -17.13 -13.82 7.19
CA SER A 18 -16.48 -12.54 6.92
C SER A 18 -15.09 -12.64 7.52
N VAL A 19 -14.13 -13.14 6.74
CA VAL A 19 -12.71 -13.05 7.07
C VAL A 19 -12.36 -11.58 6.88
N CYS A 20 -12.68 -10.78 7.90
CA CYS A 20 -12.01 -9.52 8.09
C CYS A 20 -10.53 -9.87 8.17
N PRO A 21 -9.65 -9.36 7.28
CA PRO A 21 -8.22 -9.59 7.44
C PRO A 21 -7.85 -9.12 8.85
N GLU A 22 -7.45 -10.06 9.70
CA GLU A 22 -7.24 -9.93 11.16
C GLU A 22 -6.01 -9.08 11.50
N SER A 23 -5.49 -8.35 10.52
CA SER A 23 -4.29 -7.54 10.65
C SER A 23 -4.46 -6.30 9.79
N PRO A 24 -4.26 -5.08 10.35
CA PRO A 24 -4.15 -3.92 9.50
C PRO A 24 -3.05 -4.21 8.46
N PRO A 25 -3.25 -3.89 7.17
CA PRO A 25 -2.21 -4.06 6.17
C PRO A 25 -0.98 -3.33 6.69
N ARG A 26 0.11 -4.08 6.91
CA ARG A 26 1.38 -3.46 7.32
C ARG A 26 1.74 -2.49 6.21
N LEU A 27 1.89 -1.20 6.52
CA LEU A 27 2.22 -0.17 5.52
C LEU A 27 3.46 -0.54 4.68
N GLU A 28 4.35 -1.34 5.26
CA GLU A 28 5.50 -1.98 4.60
C GLU A 28 5.16 -2.78 3.32
N SER A 29 3.91 -3.21 3.14
CA SER A 29 3.45 -3.95 1.96
C SER A 29 2.72 -3.08 0.92
N LEU A 30 2.45 -1.80 1.22
CA LEU A 30 1.74 -0.94 0.28
C LEU A 30 2.67 -0.44 -0.82
N GLN A 31 2.54 -1.07 -1.99
CA GLN A 31 3.20 -0.64 -3.22
C GLN A 31 2.29 0.35 -3.95
N VAL A 32 2.87 1.47 -4.37
CA VAL A 32 2.20 2.54 -5.08
C VAL A 32 2.95 2.85 -6.36
N THR A 33 2.27 3.46 -7.33
CA THR A 33 2.92 3.98 -8.54
C THR A 33 3.05 5.48 -8.43
N ALA A 34 4.27 5.98 -8.57
CA ALA A 34 4.57 7.41 -8.68
C ALA A 34 5.04 7.66 -10.12
N GLY A 35 4.10 8.03 -11.00
CA GLY A 35 4.34 8.08 -12.43
C GLY A 35 4.73 6.70 -13.00
N PRO A 36 5.88 6.56 -13.68
CA PRO A 36 6.35 5.28 -14.21
C PRO A 36 7.08 4.39 -13.19
N MET A 37 7.27 4.87 -11.95
CA MET A 37 8.07 4.17 -10.94
C MET A 37 7.20 3.40 -9.95
N LEU A 38 7.64 2.19 -9.62
CA LEU A 38 7.09 1.42 -8.52
C LEU A 38 7.77 1.84 -7.21
N CYS A 39 6.97 2.31 -6.27
CA CYS A 39 7.42 2.82 -4.99
C CYS A 39 6.75 2.08 -3.84
N ARG A 40 7.36 2.15 -2.67
CA ARG A 40 6.77 1.76 -1.39
C ARG A 40 6.37 3.01 -0.65
N LEU A 41 5.14 3.04 -0.15
CA LEU A 41 4.70 4.12 0.70
C LEU A 41 5.33 3.95 2.09
N HIS A 42 5.84 5.04 2.64
CA HIS A 42 6.32 5.09 4.01
C HIS A 42 5.65 6.25 4.74
N ILE A 43 5.35 6.02 6.02
CA ILE A 43 4.76 7.02 6.90
C ILE A 43 5.74 7.25 8.04
N TRP A 44 6.16 8.50 8.21
CA TRP A 44 6.94 8.97 9.34
C TRP A 44 6.03 9.73 10.28
N SER A 45 6.18 9.51 11.59
CA SER A 45 5.70 10.45 12.60
C SER A 45 6.41 11.80 12.49
N GLU A 46 5.89 12.82 13.17
CA GLU A 46 6.52 14.15 13.20
C GLU A 46 7.97 14.09 13.65
N LEU A 47 8.23 13.35 14.75
CA LEU A 47 9.58 13.21 15.31
C LEU A 47 10.52 12.46 14.37
N GLU A 48 10.04 11.39 13.73
CA GLU A 48 10.84 10.65 12.75
C GLU A 48 11.19 11.53 11.54
N TRP A 49 10.25 12.35 11.07
CA TRP A 49 10.49 13.26 9.95
C TRP A 49 11.47 14.40 10.28
N GLU A 50 11.37 14.94 11.50
CA GLU A 50 12.27 15.99 11.98
C GLU A 50 13.71 15.47 12.17
N THR A 51 13.86 14.22 12.60
CA THR A 51 15.16 13.57 12.79
C THR A 51 15.75 12.99 11.50
N LEU A 52 14.94 12.87 10.44
CA LEU A 52 15.36 12.37 9.14
C LEU A 52 16.29 13.37 8.45
N ALA A 53 17.45 12.91 7.98
CA ALA A 53 18.36 13.75 7.23
C ALA A 53 17.75 14.14 5.87
N ASP A 54 18.04 15.34 5.38
CA ASP A 54 17.46 15.85 4.13
C ASP A 54 17.72 14.95 2.91
N ARG A 55 18.86 14.25 2.90
CA ARG A 55 19.21 13.29 1.83
C ARG A 55 18.35 12.02 1.84
N ASP A 56 17.76 11.69 2.98
CA ASP A 56 16.97 10.48 3.20
C ASP A 56 15.46 10.79 3.05
N ARG A 57 15.10 12.06 2.88
CA ARG A 57 13.72 12.48 2.59
C ARG A 57 13.35 12.09 1.16
N PRO A 58 12.13 11.55 0.95
CA PRO A 58 11.63 11.26 -0.40
C PRO A 58 11.49 12.55 -1.22
N ILE A 59 11.55 12.43 -2.54
CA ILE A 59 11.39 13.56 -3.47
C ILE A 59 9.96 14.11 -3.41
N GLU A 60 8.97 13.22 -3.28
CA GLU A 60 7.56 13.56 -3.13
C GLU A 60 7.06 13.13 -1.74
N PHE A 61 6.51 14.09 -1.00
CA PHE A 61 5.91 13.87 0.30
C PHE A 61 4.74 14.81 0.55
N VAL A 62 3.84 14.40 1.45
CA VAL A 62 2.71 15.18 1.93
C VAL A 62 2.57 15.01 3.43
N HIS A 63 2.22 16.10 4.12
CA HIS A 63 1.85 16.04 5.52
C HIS A 63 0.35 15.82 5.66
N VAL A 64 -0.03 14.81 6.43
CA VAL A 64 -1.43 14.45 6.69
C VAL A 64 -1.70 14.58 8.18
N PRO A 65 -2.52 15.57 8.61
CA PRO A 65 -2.82 15.77 10.03
C PRO A 65 -3.38 14.50 10.69
N GLY A 66 -2.78 14.10 11.82
CA GLY A 66 -3.15 12.90 12.57
C GLY A 66 -2.54 11.59 12.06
N LEU A 67 -1.87 11.61 10.90
CA LEU A 67 -1.16 10.45 10.33
C LEU A 67 0.35 10.68 10.29
N GLY A 68 0.80 11.91 10.03
CA GLY A 68 2.20 12.30 9.94
C GLY A 68 2.63 12.61 8.50
N TRP A 69 3.90 12.39 8.20
CA TRP A 69 4.49 12.61 6.88
C TRP A 69 4.40 11.34 6.05
N VAL A 70 3.87 11.45 4.84
CA VAL A 70 3.70 10.34 3.92
C VAL A 70 4.53 10.61 2.68
N GLY A 71 5.30 9.61 2.25
CA GLY A 71 6.10 9.73 1.03
C GLY A 71 6.33 8.40 0.35
N ALA A 72 6.72 8.48 -0.92
CA ALA A 72 6.95 7.33 -1.78
C ALA A 72 8.46 7.10 -1.96
N LEU A 73 8.94 5.91 -1.59
CA LEU A 73 10.33 5.50 -1.76
C LEU A 73 10.44 4.50 -2.92
N PRO A 74 11.31 4.72 -3.91
CA PRO A 74 11.44 3.79 -5.03
C PRO A 74 11.86 2.41 -4.53
N ILE A 75 11.13 1.38 -4.95
CA ILE A 75 11.56 0.00 -4.76
C ILE A 75 12.58 -0.24 -5.87
N GLY A 76 13.85 -0.43 -5.50
CA GLY A 76 14.94 -0.57 -6.46
C GLY A 76 14.57 -1.50 -7.62
N CYS A 77 15.08 -1.19 -8.82
CA CYS A 77 14.78 -1.90 -10.06
C CYS A 77 14.73 -3.41 -9.81
N MET A 78 13.57 -4.02 -10.06
CA MET A 78 13.39 -5.46 -9.98
C MET A 78 14.34 -6.07 -11.03
N ASN A 79 15.45 -6.68 -10.58
CA ASN A 79 16.38 -7.41 -11.44
C ASN A 79 15.68 -8.52 -12.20
#